data_AF-A0AA82WNR2-F1
#
_entry.id   AF-A0AA82WNR2-F1
#
_cell.length_a   1.000
_cell.length_b   1.000
_cell.length_c   1.000
_cell.angle_alpha   90.00
_cell.angle_beta   90.00
_cell.angle_gamma   90.00
#
_symmetry.space_group_name_H-M   'P 1'
#
loop_
_entity.id
_entity.type
_entity.pdbx_description
1 polymer ?
#
loop_
_entity_poly.entity_id
_entity_poly.type
_entity_poly.pdbx_seq_one_letter_code
_entity_poly.pdbx_strand_id
1 'polypeptide(L)'
;MELCTHLSYSRSLSPGKAVFFYKTAESDFVPLRIEVAKISGQKCGYTEGFDANLKPKNIERYELAYSNPQTIEACYVPPNVDELYCRFSLRVEANSMRPYVCSNPDVLRVMIGLAQAYQRLGGYNELARRYSANVLRGIWLWRNQYTQGTKIEIKTSLGSTYHIPDARRLSWSGDWPELEQKQLEQLTSEMAKALSQPDIFWFADVTASLKTGFCQEIFPSQKFTERPDDHSVASRQLATVECSDGQLAACINPQKIGAALQKIDDWWANDADLPLRVHEYGANHEALTALRHPATGQDFYHLLTKAEQFVTVLESSEGGGVELPGEVHYLMAVLVKGGLFQKGKGR
;
A
#
# COMPACT_ATOMS: atom_id res chain seq x y z
N MET A 1 18.31 18.29 16.24
CA MET A 1 19.34 17.73 15.33
C MET A 1 19.29 18.34 13.92
N GLU A 2 20.44 18.48 13.25
CA GLU A 2 20.52 18.85 11.82
C GLU A 2 20.39 17.62 10.90
N LEU A 3 19.78 17.80 9.73
CA LEU A 3 19.65 16.72 8.73
C LEU A 3 21.02 16.36 8.13
N CYS A 4 21.30 15.07 8.05
CA CYS A 4 22.51 14.55 7.41
C CYS A 4 22.50 14.76 5.90
N THR A 5 23.70 14.86 5.33
CA THR A 5 23.89 14.81 3.87
C THR A 5 23.46 13.47 3.28
N HIS A 6 23.68 12.36 4.00
CA HIS A 6 23.23 11.04 3.63
C HIS A 6 22.53 10.39 4.81
N LEU A 7 21.24 10.13 4.64
CA LEU A 7 20.43 9.35 5.57
C LEU A 7 19.50 8.47 4.76
N SER A 8 19.52 7.16 4.99
CA SER A 8 18.60 6.24 4.34
C SER A 8 18.18 5.10 5.25
N TYR A 9 16.99 4.57 4.98
CA TYR A 9 16.42 3.41 5.66
C TYR A 9 15.94 2.41 4.61
N SER A 10 16.24 1.14 4.86
CA SER A 10 15.62 0.04 4.12
C SER A 10 14.18 -0.14 4.58
N ARG A 11 13.28 -0.48 3.65
CA ARG A 11 11.89 -0.77 4.01
C ARG A 11 11.81 -1.97 4.95
N SER A 12 10.92 -1.91 5.93
CA SER A 12 10.69 -2.99 6.89
C SER A 12 9.61 -3.97 6.41
N LEU A 13 8.65 -3.51 5.61
CA LEU A 13 7.63 -4.36 4.97
C LEU A 13 7.98 -4.58 3.50
N SER A 14 8.15 -5.85 3.11
CA SER A 14 8.49 -6.27 1.75
C SER A 14 7.43 -7.25 1.22
N PRO A 15 6.34 -6.75 0.61
CA PRO A 15 5.38 -7.61 -0.09
C PRO A 15 5.96 -8.16 -1.40
N GLY A 16 5.50 -9.34 -1.81
CA GLY A 16 5.68 -9.92 -3.14
C GLY A 16 4.61 -9.45 -4.13
N LYS A 17 4.63 -9.98 -5.35
CA LYS A 17 3.55 -9.73 -6.34
C LYS A 17 2.29 -10.50 -5.88
N ALA A 18 1.12 -9.86 -5.91
CA ALA A 18 -0.13 -10.59 -5.72
C ALA A 18 -0.63 -11.10 -7.05
N VAL A 19 -0.79 -12.42 -7.17
CA VAL A 19 -1.13 -13.07 -8.43
C VAL A 19 -2.59 -13.52 -8.39
N PHE A 20 -3.34 -13.22 -9.43
CA PHE A 20 -4.71 -13.69 -9.60
C PHE A 20 -4.76 -15.04 -10.31
N PHE A 21 -5.55 -15.96 -9.75
CA PHE A 21 -5.74 -17.29 -10.28
C PHE A 21 -7.10 -17.84 -9.86
N TYR A 22 -7.59 -18.86 -10.54
CA TYR A 22 -8.76 -19.63 -10.13
C TYR A 22 -8.40 -21.11 -10.05
N LYS A 23 -9.33 -21.92 -9.55
CA LYS A 23 -9.16 -23.37 -9.42
C LYS A 23 -10.15 -24.10 -10.31
N THR A 24 -9.76 -25.26 -10.81
CA THR A 24 -10.62 -26.21 -11.51
C THR A 24 -10.54 -27.57 -10.83
N ALA A 25 -11.30 -28.56 -11.30
CA ALA A 25 -11.22 -29.91 -10.76
C ALA A 25 -9.83 -30.55 -11.01
N GLU A 26 -9.11 -30.07 -12.02
CA GLU A 26 -7.83 -30.60 -12.47
C GLU A 26 -6.62 -29.80 -11.97
N SER A 27 -6.80 -28.54 -11.56
CA SER A 27 -5.71 -27.67 -11.13
C SER A 27 -6.10 -26.71 -10.00
N ASP A 28 -5.27 -26.66 -8.97
CA ASP A 28 -5.36 -25.70 -7.85
C ASP A 28 -4.82 -24.31 -8.21
N PHE A 29 -4.25 -24.16 -9.40
CA PHE A 29 -3.72 -22.89 -9.88
C PHE A 29 -3.87 -22.79 -11.39
N VAL A 30 -4.90 -22.04 -11.83
CA VAL A 30 -5.04 -21.63 -13.22
C VAL A 30 -4.89 -20.11 -13.29
N PRO A 31 -3.86 -19.59 -13.98
CA PRO A 31 -3.56 -18.17 -13.98
C PRO A 31 -4.70 -17.37 -14.64
N LEU A 32 -5.11 -16.27 -14.01
CA LEU A 32 -6.07 -15.36 -14.62
C LEU A 32 -5.38 -14.57 -15.73
N ARG A 33 -5.87 -14.71 -16.96
CA ARG A 33 -5.26 -14.09 -18.14
C ARG A 33 -5.81 -12.68 -18.38
N ILE A 34 -5.02 -11.87 -19.08
CA ILE A 34 -5.42 -10.57 -19.59
C ILE A 34 -5.86 -10.72 -21.05
N GLU A 35 -6.95 -10.06 -21.39
CA GLU A 35 -7.52 -10.01 -22.73
C GLU A 35 -7.20 -8.67 -23.38
N VAL A 36 -6.91 -8.70 -24.67
CA VAL A 36 -6.74 -7.50 -25.49
C VAL A 36 -7.99 -7.30 -26.33
N ALA A 37 -8.67 -6.18 -26.14
CA ALA A 37 -9.88 -5.83 -26.87
C ALA A 37 -9.68 -4.53 -27.65
N LYS A 38 -10.24 -4.47 -28.86
CA LYS A 38 -10.37 -3.22 -29.63
C LYS A 38 -11.79 -2.71 -29.48
N ILE A 39 -11.92 -1.53 -28.89
CA ILE A 39 -13.20 -0.87 -28.65
C ILE A 39 -13.29 0.42 -29.45
N SER A 40 -14.51 0.85 -29.78
CA SER A 40 -14.78 2.10 -30.47
C SER A 40 -15.51 3.04 -29.51
N GLY A 41 -14.78 3.98 -28.92
CA GLY A 41 -15.37 5.05 -28.12
C GLY A 41 -15.90 6.19 -28.97
N GLN A 42 -16.57 7.15 -28.32
CA GLN A 42 -16.88 8.44 -28.91
C GLN A 42 -15.86 9.49 -28.46
N LYS A 43 -15.71 10.55 -29.25
CA LYS A 43 -14.97 11.74 -28.84
C LYS A 43 -15.77 12.49 -27.76
N CYS A 44 -15.26 12.50 -26.53
CA CYS A 44 -15.90 13.13 -25.37
C CYS A 44 -14.95 14.04 -24.55
N GLY A 45 -13.72 14.25 -25.01
CA GLY A 45 -12.72 15.06 -24.33
C GLY A 45 -12.97 16.56 -24.51
N TYR A 46 -12.72 17.33 -23.44
CA TYR A 46 -12.86 18.79 -23.47
C TYR A 46 -12.10 19.43 -24.65
N THR A 47 -10.86 18.99 -24.88
CA THR A 47 -10.00 19.51 -25.95
C THR A 47 -10.43 19.10 -27.35
N GLU A 48 -11.39 18.19 -27.50
CA GLU A 48 -11.91 17.81 -28.81
C GLU A 48 -12.91 18.84 -29.32
N GLY A 49 -13.70 19.47 -28.43
CA GLY A 49 -14.66 20.51 -28.79
C GLY A 49 -14.21 21.95 -28.50
N PHE A 50 -13.34 22.15 -27.51
CA PHE A 50 -13.00 23.47 -26.98
C PHE A 50 -11.49 23.72 -26.88
N ASP A 51 -11.11 25.00 -26.89
CA ASP A 51 -9.79 25.46 -26.48
C ASP A 51 -9.69 25.66 -24.96
N ALA A 52 -8.51 26.05 -24.47
CA ALA A 52 -8.26 26.27 -23.04
C ALA A 52 -9.16 27.35 -22.40
N ASN A 53 -9.78 28.22 -23.21
CA ASN A 53 -10.62 29.35 -22.77
C ASN A 53 -12.13 29.09 -23.01
N LEU A 54 -12.53 27.83 -23.21
CA LEU A 54 -13.92 27.43 -23.50
C LEU A 54 -14.45 28.02 -24.81
N LYS A 55 -13.57 28.40 -25.74
CA LYS A 55 -14.00 28.78 -27.08
C LYS A 55 -14.16 27.52 -27.93
N PRO A 56 -15.28 27.37 -28.65
CA PRO A 56 -15.47 26.22 -29.52
C PRO A 56 -14.41 26.24 -30.63
N LYS A 57 -13.80 25.08 -30.90
CA LYS A 57 -12.91 24.91 -32.04
C LYS A 57 -13.71 24.97 -33.35
N ASN A 58 -13.09 25.42 -34.42
CA ASN A 58 -13.68 25.37 -35.75
C ASN A 58 -13.57 23.94 -36.30
N ILE A 59 -14.51 23.09 -35.92
CA ILE A 59 -14.63 21.69 -36.33
C ILE A 59 -16.02 21.44 -36.90
N GLU A 60 -16.10 20.55 -37.88
CA GLU A 60 -17.38 20.18 -38.48
C GLU A 60 -18.20 19.28 -37.55
N ARG A 61 -19.54 19.34 -37.67
CA ARG A 61 -20.44 18.57 -36.78
C ARG A 61 -20.16 17.07 -36.77
N TYR A 62 -19.78 16.51 -37.91
CA TYR A 62 -19.50 15.08 -38.05
C TYR A 62 -18.15 14.68 -37.42
N GLU A 63 -17.23 15.62 -37.19
CA GLU A 63 -15.90 15.30 -36.67
C GLU A 63 -15.92 14.80 -35.23
N LEU A 64 -16.87 15.29 -34.42
CA LEU A 64 -17.14 14.81 -33.06
C LEU A 64 -17.93 13.49 -33.05
N ALA A 65 -18.64 13.18 -34.14
CA ALA A 65 -19.38 11.93 -34.28
C ALA A 65 -18.51 10.75 -34.74
N TYR A 66 -17.28 11.01 -35.22
CA TYR A 66 -16.36 9.94 -35.60
C TYR A 66 -16.00 9.06 -34.40
N SER A 67 -15.97 7.76 -34.67
CA SER A 67 -15.43 6.75 -33.77
C SER A 67 -14.00 7.08 -33.35
N ASN A 68 -13.67 6.79 -32.10
CA ASN A 68 -12.33 6.81 -31.55
C ASN A 68 -11.91 5.36 -31.20
N PRO A 69 -11.34 4.60 -32.15
CA PRO A 69 -10.87 3.25 -31.90
C PRO A 69 -9.71 3.23 -30.89
N GLN A 70 -9.81 2.35 -29.90
CA GLN A 70 -8.80 2.17 -28.87
C GLN A 70 -8.55 0.68 -28.63
N THR A 71 -7.27 0.31 -28.52
CA THR A 71 -6.87 -1.01 -28.05
C THR A 71 -6.68 -0.92 -26.53
N ILE A 72 -7.35 -1.78 -25.76
CA ILE A 72 -7.27 -1.83 -24.30
C ILE A 72 -6.95 -3.25 -23.83
N GLU A 73 -6.23 -3.35 -22.72
CA GLU A 73 -6.17 -4.58 -21.94
C GLU A 73 -7.23 -4.57 -20.84
N ALA A 74 -7.96 -5.69 -20.72
CA ALA A 74 -8.95 -5.93 -19.70
C ALA A 74 -8.75 -7.31 -19.09
N CYS A 75 -9.29 -7.52 -17.90
CA CYS A 75 -9.16 -8.79 -17.19
C CYS A 75 -10.53 -9.14 -16.61
N TYR A 76 -11.08 -10.28 -17.03
CA TYR A 76 -12.39 -10.73 -16.60
C TYR A 76 -12.29 -12.12 -16.00
N VAL A 77 -13.14 -12.39 -15.02
CA VAL A 77 -13.33 -13.74 -14.51
C VAL A 77 -13.87 -14.63 -15.66
N PRO A 78 -13.32 -15.82 -15.90
CA PRO A 78 -13.84 -16.71 -16.92
C PRO A 78 -15.30 -17.09 -16.67
N PRO A 79 -16.08 -17.40 -17.73
CA PRO A 79 -17.45 -17.88 -17.56
C PRO A 79 -17.50 -19.11 -16.63
N ASN A 80 -18.52 -19.16 -15.77
CA ASN A 80 -18.77 -20.25 -14.80
C ASN A 80 -17.69 -20.43 -13.72
N VAL A 81 -16.83 -19.44 -13.50
CA VAL A 81 -15.93 -19.38 -12.33
C VAL A 81 -16.56 -18.46 -11.28
N ASP A 82 -16.98 -19.03 -10.16
CA ASP A 82 -17.66 -18.30 -9.08
C ASP A 82 -16.71 -17.75 -8.01
N GLU A 83 -15.46 -18.25 -7.98
CA GLU A 83 -14.45 -17.86 -7.00
C GLU A 83 -13.08 -17.64 -7.65
N LEU A 84 -12.51 -16.47 -7.37
CA LEU A 84 -11.16 -16.09 -7.78
C LEU A 84 -10.26 -15.98 -6.55
N TYR A 85 -8.98 -16.31 -6.70
CA TYR A 85 -7.97 -16.21 -5.66
C TYR A 85 -6.94 -15.14 -6.01
N CYS A 86 -6.46 -14.43 -4.98
CA CYS A 86 -5.35 -13.49 -5.10
C CYS A 86 -4.36 -13.77 -3.96
N ARG A 87 -3.12 -14.15 -4.29
CA ARG A 87 -2.12 -14.56 -3.29
C ARG A 87 -0.81 -13.80 -3.44
N PHE A 88 -0.25 -13.35 -2.32
CA PHE A 88 1.10 -12.77 -2.23
C PHE A 88 1.78 -13.20 -0.93
N SER A 89 3.11 -13.05 -0.89
CA SER A 89 3.90 -13.20 0.33
C SER A 89 4.25 -11.85 0.94
N LEU A 90 4.35 -11.77 2.26
CA LEU A 90 4.78 -10.59 3.00
C LEU A 90 5.97 -10.96 3.88
N ARG A 91 7.07 -10.23 3.76
CA ARG A 91 8.21 -10.29 4.68
C ARG A 91 8.27 -9.03 5.54
N VAL A 92 8.52 -9.22 6.84
CA VAL A 92 8.67 -8.14 7.82
C VAL A 92 10.02 -8.28 8.53
N GLU A 93 10.75 -7.16 8.62
CA GLU A 93 12.11 -7.04 9.13
C GLU A 93 12.23 -5.77 9.99
N ALA A 94 13.09 -5.77 11.02
CA ALA A 94 13.27 -4.63 11.93
C ALA A 94 14.19 -3.53 11.36
N ASN A 95 14.02 -3.17 10.08
CA ASN A 95 14.90 -2.25 9.38
C ASN A 95 14.77 -0.79 9.85
N SER A 96 13.70 -0.43 10.56
CA SER A 96 13.54 0.88 11.20
C SER A 96 14.36 1.05 12.49
N MET A 97 14.94 -0.02 13.04
CA MET A 97 15.73 0.06 14.28
C MET A 97 17.07 0.78 14.11
N ARG A 98 17.57 0.90 12.87
CA ARG A 98 18.84 1.55 12.57
C ARG A 98 18.86 2.06 11.11
N PRO A 99 19.41 3.26 10.84
CA PRO A 99 19.66 3.71 9.48
C PRO A 99 20.50 2.70 8.67
N TYR A 100 20.18 2.54 7.39
CA TYR A 100 20.99 1.77 6.44
C TYR A 100 22.27 2.53 6.07
N VAL A 101 22.16 3.82 5.78
CA VAL A 101 23.30 4.74 5.59
C VAL A 101 23.06 5.99 6.43
N CYS A 102 24.10 6.45 7.15
CA CYS A 102 24.09 7.72 7.89
C CYS A 102 25.48 8.35 7.84
N SER A 103 25.59 9.60 7.39
CA SER A 103 26.88 10.30 7.30
C SER A 103 27.34 10.96 8.60
N ASN A 104 26.45 11.21 9.56
CA ASN A 104 26.78 11.81 10.85
C ASN A 104 26.63 10.77 12.00
N PRO A 105 27.68 10.49 12.78
CA PRO A 105 27.63 9.57 13.92
C PRO A 105 26.67 10.00 15.04
N ASP A 106 26.51 11.29 15.31
CA ASP A 106 25.63 11.78 16.37
C ASP A 106 24.16 11.57 15.99
N VAL A 107 23.81 11.88 14.74
CA VAL A 107 22.49 11.58 14.18
C VAL A 107 22.22 10.07 14.21
N LEU A 108 23.19 9.24 13.86
CA LEU A 108 23.05 7.79 13.94
C LEU A 108 22.68 7.33 15.36
N ARG A 109 23.35 7.88 16.40
CA ARG A 109 23.06 7.56 17.80
C ARG A 109 21.67 8.01 18.21
N VAL A 110 21.25 9.23 17.84
CA VAL A 110 19.91 9.75 18.13
C VAL A 110 18.84 8.86 17.50
N MET A 111 19.00 8.48 16.23
CA MET A 111 17.99 7.66 15.54
C MET A 111 17.88 6.25 16.12
N ILE A 112 19.01 5.63 16.51
CA ILE A 112 19.01 4.33 17.21
C ILE A 112 18.34 4.48 18.58
N GLY A 113 18.69 5.53 19.34
CA GLY A 113 18.09 5.82 20.63
C GLY A 113 16.58 6.03 20.55
N LEU A 114 16.11 6.75 19.53
CA LEU A 114 14.68 6.96 19.26
C LEU A 114 13.97 5.62 19.02
N ALA A 115 14.50 4.77 18.15
CA ALA A 115 13.89 3.48 17.84
C ALA A 115 13.87 2.55 19.07
N GLN A 116 14.93 2.57 19.89
CA GLN A 116 15.00 1.79 21.13
C GLN A 116 14.02 2.30 22.18
N ALA A 117 13.93 3.62 22.41
CA ALA A 117 12.96 4.21 23.34
C ALA A 117 11.51 3.91 22.90
N TYR A 118 11.24 4.05 21.60
CA TYR A 118 9.95 3.70 21.00
C TYR A 118 9.61 2.21 21.17
N GLN A 119 10.59 1.32 21.01
CA GLN A 119 10.42 -0.11 21.27
C GLN A 119 10.11 -0.40 22.75
N ARG A 120 10.85 0.20 23.69
CA ARG A 120 10.67 -0.03 25.14
C ARG A 120 9.26 0.35 25.60
N LEU A 121 8.70 1.43 25.05
CA LEU A 121 7.35 1.89 25.35
C LEU A 121 6.26 1.17 24.55
N GLY A 122 6.62 0.16 23.76
CA GLY A 122 5.66 -0.64 23.00
C GLY A 122 5.08 0.06 21.77
N GLY A 123 5.69 1.14 21.28
CA GLY A 123 5.18 1.90 20.13
C GLY A 123 5.07 1.08 18.84
N TYR A 124 5.93 0.06 18.65
CA TYR A 124 5.80 -0.84 17.50
C TYR A 124 4.52 -1.67 17.52
N ASN A 125 3.86 -1.86 18.67
CA ASN A 125 2.56 -2.53 18.74
C ASN A 125 1.49 -1.73 17.99
N GLU A 126 1.52 -0.40 18.07
CA GLU A 126 0.56 0.46 17.38
C GLU A 126 0.73 0.36 15.85
N LEU A 127 1.97 0.42 15.36
CA LEU A 127 2.25 0.25 13.94
C LEU A 127 1.86 -1.15 13.46
N ALA A 128 2.24 -2.19 14.21
CA ALA A 128 1.91 -3.57 13.90
C ALA A 128 0.40 -3.81 13.88
N ARG A 129 -0.36 -3.22 14.80
CA ARG A 129 -1.83 -3.31 14.85
C ARG A 129 -2.44 -2.75 13.59
N ARG A 130 -2.03 -1.54 13.19
CA ARG A 130 -2.53 -0.86 11.99
C ARG A 130 -2.19 -1.61 10.70
N TYR A 131 -0.96 -2.10 10.57
CA TYR A 131 -0.56 -2.91 9.41
C TYR A 131 -1.33 -4.24 9.36
N SER A 132 -1.45 -4.94 10.49
CA SER A 132 -2.19 -6.20 10.60
C SER A 132 -3.67 -6.02 10.25
N ALA A 133 -4.28 -4.93 10.72
CA ALA A 133 -5.66 -4.57 10.38
C ALA A 133 -5.83 -4.40 8.87
N ASN A 134 -4.90 -3.70 8.20
CA ASN A 134 -4.92 -3.52 6.75
C ASN A 134 -4.74 -4.83 5.96
N VAL A 135 -3.90 -5.76 6.45
CA VAL A 135 -3.75 -7.10 5.82
C VAL A 135 -5.06 -7.87 5.92
N LEU A 136 -5.66 -7.96 7.12
CA LEU A 136 -6.87 -8.72 7.42
C LEU A 136 -8.13 -8.14 6.75
N ARG A 137 -8.22 -6.81 6.60
CA ARG A 137 -9.29 -6.12 5.86
C ARG A 137 -9.21 -6.29 4.34
N GLY A 138 -8.10 -6.82 3.82
CA GLY A 138 -7.92 -6.95 2.38
C GLY A 138 -7.70 -5.61 1.66
N ILE A 139 -7.21 -4.55 2.34
CA ILE A 139 -7.08 -3.21 1.74
C ILE A 139 -6.17 -3.22 0.48
N TRP A 140 -5.26 -4.19 0.43
CA TRP A 140 -4.31 -4.45 -0.66
C TRP A 140 -4.95 -4.97 -1.96
N LEU A 141 -6.21 -5.38 -1.95
CA LEU A 141 -6.99 -5.75 -3.14
C LEU A 141 -7.48 -4.52 -3.94
N TRP A 142 -7.44 -3.32 -3.34
CA TRP A 142 -7.94 -2.07 -3.94
C TRP A 142 -9.38 -2.22 -4.48
N ARG A 143 -9.59 -1.91 -5.76
CA ARG A 143 -10.90 -1.99 -6.43
C ARG A 143 -11.50 -3.40 -6.42
N ASN A 144 -10.68 -4.44 -6.20
CA ASN A 144 -11.13 -5.84 -6.17
C ASN A 144 -11.71 -6.25 -4.80
N GLN A 145 -11.95 -5.32 -3.88
CA GLN A 145 -12.66 -5.58 -2.62
C GLN A 145 -14.18 -5.64 -2.79
N TYR A 146 -14.69 -5.01 -3.85
CA TYR A 146 -16.11 -4.96 -4.17
C TYR A 146 -16.55 -6.27 -4.82
N THR A 147 -16.67 -7.30 -3.99
CA THR A 147 -17.04 -8.67 -4.38
C THR A 147 -18.30 -9.07 -3.62
N GLN A 148 -18.86 -10.24 -3.96
CA GLN A 148 -19.99 -10.82 -3.23
C GLN A 148 -19.57 -11.38 -1.85
N GLY A 149 -18.26 -11.51 -1.62
CA GLY A 149 -17.65 -12.03 -0.39
C GLY A 149 -16.14 -12.10 -0.54
N THR A 150 -15.40 -11.65 0.48
CA THR A 150 -13.93 -11.67 0.47
C THR A 150 -13.42 -12.39 1.70
N LYS A 151 -13.00 -13.64 1.54
CA LYS A 151 -12.34 -14.41 2.60
C LYS A 151 -10.84 -14.10 2.58
N ILE A 152 -10.21 -13.89 3.73
CA ILE A 152 -8.77 -13.71 3.87
C ILE A 152 -8.20 -14.85 4.71
N GLU A 153 -7.13 -15.48 4.22
CA GLU A 153 -6.37 -16.50 4.93
C GLU A 153 -4.90 -16.09 4.96
N ILE A 154 -4.28 -16.16 6.14
CA ILE A 154 -2.88 -15.81 6.36
C ILE A 154 -2.19 -17.00 7.03
N LYS A 155 -1.12 -17.50 6.41
CA LYS A 155 -0.25 -18.52 7.00
C LYS A 155 1.10 -17.91 7.31
N THR A 156 1.51 -17.91 8.57
CA THR A 156 2.76 -17.28 9.00
C THR A 156 3.88 -18.32 9.13
N SER A 157 5.13 -17.85 9.08
CA SER A 157 6.32 -18.68 9.29
C SER A 157 6.41 -19.28 10.69
N LEU A 158 5.62 -18.78 11.65
CA LEU A 158 5.51 -19.33 13.00
C LEU A 158 4.52 -20.51 13.08
N GLY A 159 3.89 -20.88 11.96
CA GLY A 159 2.88 -21.94 11.89
C GLY A 159 1.47 -21.49 12.24
N SER A 160 1.28 -20.22 12.63
CA SER A 160 -0.04 -19.64 12.88
C SER A 160 -0.84 -19.52 11.60
N THR A 161 -2.15 -19.75 11.69
CA THR A 161 -3.09 -19.54 10.60
C THR A 161 -4.21 -18.62 11.07
N TYR A 162 -4.46 -17.57 10.30
CA TYR A 162 -5.55 -16.61 10.53
C TYR A 162 -6.57 -16.72 9.41
N HIS A 163 -7.85 -16.67 9.77
CA HIS A 163 -8.97 -16.82 8.87
C HIS A 163 -10.04 -15.76 9.15
N ILE A 164 -10.23 -14.87 8.18
CA ILE A 164 -11.32 -13.89 8.16
C ILE A 164 -12.37 -14.37 7.15
N PRO A 165 -13.60 -14.68 7.57
CA PRO A 165 -14.62 -15.22 6.69
C PRO A 165 -15.15 -14.21 5.67
N ASP A 166 -15.29 -12.94 6.04
CA ASP A 166 -15.71 -11.87 5.12
C ASP A 166 -15.12 -10.51 5.53
N ALA A 167 -14.01 -10.13 4.90
CA ALA A 167 -13.28 -8.90 5.17
C ALA A 167 -14.07 -7.62 4.87
N ARG A 168 -15.15 -7.71 4.06
CA ARG A 168 -16.02 -6.55 3.75
C ARG A 168 -16.78 -6.04 4.99
N ARG A 169 -16.88 -6.86 6.03
CA ARG A 169 -17.53 -6.50 7.30
C ARG A 169 -16.59 -5.73 8.24
N LEU A 170 -15.30 -5.65 7.90
CA LEU A 170 -14.28 -5.03 8.74
C LEU A 170 -14.01 -3.59 8.30
N SER A 171 -14.11 -2.66 9.24
CA SER A 171 -13.86 -1.24 9.01
C SER A 171 -12.55 -0.78 9.67
N TRP A 172 -12.08 0.41 9.30
CA TRP A 172 -10.92 1.04 9.94
C TRP A 172 -11.27 1.57 11.33
N SER A 173 -12.34 2.36 11.40
CA SER A 173 -12.73 3.13 12.59
C SER A 173 -13.82 2.46 13.43
N GLY A 174 -14.23 1.23 13.11
CA GLY A 174 -15.31 0.54 13.81
C GLY A 174 -14.85 -0.75 14.46
N ASP A 175 -15.68 -1.24 15.39
CA ASP A 175 -15.39 -2.45 16.15
C ASP A 175 -15.46 -3.69 15.26
N TRP A 176 -14.50 -4.57 15.48
CA TRP A 176 -14.47 -5.88 14.83
C TRP A 176 -15.21 -6.89 15.70
N PRO A 177 -15.82 -7.93 15.10
CA PRO A 177 -16.35 -9.01 15.91
C PRO A 177 -15.24 -9.68 16.73
N GLU A 178 -15.60 -10.23 17.90
CA GLU A 178 -14.66 -10.68 18.93
C GLU A 178 -13.61 -11.68 18.41
N LEU A 179 -14.01 -12.59 17.52
CA LEU A 179 -13.11 -13.58 16.95
C LEU A 179 -12.06 -12.94 16.03
N GLU A 180 -12.48 -12.04 15.14
CA GLU A 180 -11.60 -11.29 14.26
C GLU A 180 -10.70 -10.32 15.03
N GLN A 181 -11.21 -9.73 16.11
CA GLN A 181 -10.43 -8.88 17.02
C GLN A 181 -9.30 -9.67 17.70
N LYS A 182 -9.59 -10.88 18.18
CA LYS A 182 -8.56 -11.77 18.76
C LYS A 182 -7.49 -12.15 17.73
N GLN A 183 -7.90 -12.41 16.49
CA GLN A 183 -6.96 -12.70 15.40
C GLN A 183 -6.09 -11.49 15.05
N LEU A 184 -6.66 -10.28 15.06
CA LEU A 184 -5.92 -9.04 14.90
C LEU A 184 -4.84 -8.90 15.99
N GLU A 185 -5.17 -9.13 17.25
CA GLU A 185 -4.24 -9.02 18.38
C GLU A 185 -3.09 -10.03 18.28
N GLN A 186 -3.39 -11.28 17.89
CA GLN A 186 -2.38 -12.31 17.69
C GLN A 186 -1.41 -11.97 16.54
N LEU A 187 -1.95 -11.58 15.37
CA LEU A 187 -1.13 -11.15 14.23
C LEU A 187 -0.31 -9.90 14.55
N THR A 188 -0.88 -8.97 15.33
CA THR A 188 -0.19 -7.78 15.83
C THR A 188 1.01 -8.17 16.68
N SER A 189 0.87 -9.14 17.59
CA SER A 189 1.98 -9.60 18.43
C SER A 189 3.12 -10.19 17.60
N GLU A 190 2.82 -10.99 16.57
CA GLU A 190 3.82 -11.53 15.67
C GLU A 190 4.55 -10.41 14.89
N MET A 191 3.78 -9.49 14.31
CA MET A 191 4.33 -8.42 13.49
C MET A 191 5.13 -7.39 14.31
N ALA A 192 4.70 -7.08 15.54
CA ALA A 192 5.41 -6.18 16.44
C ALA A 192 6.78 -6.71 16.85
N LYS A 193 6.89 -8.03 17.08
CA LYS A 193 8.18 -8.69 17.33
C LYS A 193 9.10 -8.56 16.11
N ALA A 194 8.59 -8.83 14.92
CA ALA A 194 9.35 -8.73 13.67
C ALA A 194 9.80 -7.30 13.33
N LEU A 195 9.01 -6.28 13.66
CA LEU A 195 9.35 -4.87 13.43
C LEU A 195 10.39 -4.32 14.41
N SER A 196 10.62 -5.00 15.54
CA SER A 196 11.43 -4.48 16.64
C SER A 196 12.64 -5.33 16.99
N GLN A 197 12.68 -6.61 16.59
CA GLN A 197 13.78 -7.53 16.88
C GLN A 197 14.58 -7.83 15.60
N PRO A 198 15.84 -7.34 15.48
CA PRO A 198 16.66 -7.51 14.28
C PRO A 198 16.93 -8.97 13.87
N ASP A 199 16.91 -9.90 14.83
CA ASP A 199 17.21 -11.31 14.59
C ASP A 199 16.00 -12.12 14.10
N ILE A 200 14.79 -11.53 14.14
CA ILE A 200 13.56 -12.21 13.73
C ILE A 200 13.17 -11.77 12.32
N PHE A 201 13.11 -12.74 11.41
CA PHE A 201 12.51 -12.58 10.10
C PHE A 201 11.12 -13.22 10.11
N TRP A 202 10.09 -12.42 9.88
CA TRP A 202 8.72 -12.92 9.79
C TRP A 202 8.25 -12.96 8.34
N PHE A 203 7.64 -14.09 7.96
CA PHE A 203 7.06 -14.29 6.64
C PHE A 203 5.60 -14.70 6.78
N ALA A 204 4.78 -14.29 5.83
CA ALA A 204 3.43 -14.80 5.69
C ALA A 204 3.00 -14.93 4.24
N ASP A 205 2.27 -16.00 3.95
CA ASP A 205 1.50 -16.12 2.72
C ASP A 205 0.07 -15.64 2.98
N VAL A 206 -0.34 -14.61 2.25
CA VAL A 206 -1.65 -13.99 2.37
C VAL A 206 -2.45 -14.34 1.12
N THR A 207 -3.59 -15.00 1.31
CA THR A 207 -4.50 -15.41 0.24
C THR A 207 -5.88 -14.80 0.45
N ALA A 208 -6.39 -14.10 -0.56
CA ALA A 208 -7.79 -13.72 -0.64
C ALA A 208 -8.55 -14.69 -1.53
N SER A 209 -9.73 -15.13 -1.10
CA SER A 209 -10.73 -15.82 -1.93
C SER A 209 -11.89 -14.86 -2.15
N LEU A 210 -12.16 -14.55 -3.42
CA LEU A 210 -13.07 -13.52 -3.89
C LEU A 210 -14.25 -14.20 -4.56
N LYS A 211 -15.45 -14.06 -3.99
CA LYS A 211 -16.69 -14.49 -4.65
C LYS A 211 -17.07 -13.49 -5.72
N THR A 212 -17.01 -13.92 -6.98
CA THR A 212 -17.17 -13.06 -8.14
C THR A 212 -18.50 -13.29 -8.83
N GLY A 213 -19.03 -12.27 -9.49
CA GLY A 213 -20.16 -12.42 -10.42
C GLY A 213 -19.73 -13.03 -11.75
N PHE A 214 -20.72 -13.45 -12.55
CA PHE A 214 -20.52 -13.96 -13.91
C PHE A 214 -19.76 -12.95 -14.76
N CYS A 215 -18.60 -13.35 -15.31
CA CYS A 215 -17.74 -12.51 -16.13
C CYS A 215 -17.38 -11.15 -15.50
N GLN A 216 -17.23 -11.10 -14.17
CA GLN A 216 -16.90 -9.86 -13.46
C GLN A 216 -15.52 -9.33 -13.87
N GLU A 217 -15.40 -8.00 -14.05
CA GLU A 217 -14.10 -7.35 -14.30
C GLU A 217 -13.22 -7.37 -13.06
N ILE A 218 -11.93 -7.68 -13.26
CA ILE A 218 -10.87 -7.66 -12.26
C ILE A 218 -9.89 -6.54 -12.62
N PHE A 219 -9.33 -5.91 -11.59
CA PHE A 219 -8.47 -4.74 -11.70
C PHE A 219 -7.03 -5.01 -11.22
N PRO A 220 -6.17 -5.61 -12.07
CA PRO A 220 -4.73 -5.70 -11.83
C PRO A 220 -4.04 -4.33 -11.72
N SER A 221 -2.75 -4.33 -11.39
CA SER A 221 -1.93 -3.12 -11.55
C SER A 221 -1.83 -2.74 -13.02
N GLN A 222 -1.72 -1.44 -13.31
CA GLN A 222 -1.38 -0.94 -14.64
C GLN A 222 0.14 -0.77 -14.74
N LYS A 223 0.73 -1.12 -15.88
CA LYS A 223 2.12 -0.81 -16.21
C LYS A 223 2.22 0.68 -16.55
N PHE A 224 3.27 1.32 -16.05
CA PHE A 224 3.62 2.65 -16.51
C PHE A 224 4.45 2.50 -17.77
N THR A 225 3.84 2.75 -18.93
CA THR A 225 4.49 2.73 -20.23
C THR A 225 4.26 4.07 -20.91
N GLU A 226 5.24 4.51 -21.70
CA GLU A 226 5.02 5.62 -22.62
C GLU A 226 3.91 5.24 -23.59
N ARG A 227 3.18 6.25 -24.07
CA ARG A 227 2.10 6.01 -25.02
C ARG A 227 2.74 5.47 -26.31
N PRO A 228 2.40 4.24 -26.74
CA PRO A 228 2.98 3.69 -27.96
C PRO A 228 2.47 4.50 -29.15
N ASP A 229 3.36 4.79 -30.11
CA ASP A 229 3.01 5.39 -31.40
C ASP A 229 2.18 4.42 -32.26
N ASP A 230 2.32 3.12 -31.99
CA ASP A 230 1.55 2.06 -32.65
C ASP A 230 0.18 1.85 -31.97
N HIS A 231 -0.89 2.19 -32.70
CA HIS A 231 -2.28 1.99 -32.29
C HIS A 231 -2.70 0.51 -32.14
N SER A 232 -1.88 -0.44 -32.63
CA SER A 232 -2.09 -1.88 -32.41
C SER A 232 -1.81 -2.30 -30.97
N VAL A 233 -0.96 -1.54 -30.27
CA VAL A 233 -0.59 -1.78 -28.88
C VAL A 233 -1.60 -1.11 -27.95
N ALA A 234 -1.99 -1.81 -26.89
CA ALA A 234 -2.93 -1.26 -25.93
C ALA A 234 -2.35 -0.01 -25.24
N SER A 235 -3.13 1.08 -25.23
CA SER A 235 -2.74 2.33 -24.56
C SER A 235 -2.67 2.18 -23.03
N ARG A 236 -3.41 1.22 -22.50
CA ARG A 236 -3.41 0.78 -21.12
C ARG A 236 -2.98 -0.67 -21.07
N GLN A 237 -1.81 -0.92 -20.49
CA GLN A 237 -1.27 -2.26 -20.27
C GLN A 237 -1.36 -2.65 -18.80
N LEU A 238 -1.80 -3.87 -18.52
CA LEU A 238 -1.95 -4.44 -17.20
C LEU A 238 -0.69 -5.23 -16.82
N ALA A 239 -0.42 -5.30 -15.51
CA ALA A 239 0.74 -5.96 -14.95
C ALA A 239 0.55 -7.48 -14.95
N THR A 240 1.60 -8.19 -15.38
CA THR A 240 1.65 -9.65 -15.45
C THR A 240 2.85 -10.20 -14.70
N VAL A 241 2.76 -11.47 -14.33
CA VAL A 241 3.90 -12.30 -13.94
C VAL A 241 3.90 -13.57 -14.77
N GLU A 242 5.08 -14.02 -15.17
CA GLU A 242 5.26 -15.29 -15.87
C GLU A 242 5.21 -16.45 -14.87
N CYS A 243 4.36 -17.42 -15.17
CA CYS A 243 4.23 -18.68 -14.44
C CYS A 243 5.29 -19.68 -14.94
N SER A 244 5.52 -20.75 -14.16
CA SER A 244 6.51 -21.77 -14.50
C SER A 244 6.25 -22.51 -15.81
N ASP A 245 5.02 -22.48 -16.31
CA ASP A 245 4.57 -23.05 -17.58
C ASP A 245 4.61 -22.04 -18.75
N GLY A 246 5.16 -20.85 -18.54
CA GLY A 246 5.25 -19.76 -19.52
C GLY A 246 3.96 -18.94 -19.69
N GLN A 247 2.89 -19.26 -18.97
CA GLN A 247 1.66 -18.46 -19.02
C GLN A 247 1.83 -17.14 -18.26
N LEU A 248 1.12 -16.10 -18.68
CA LEU A 248 1.10 -14.81 -18.00
C LEU A 248 -0.14 -14.70 -17.10
N ALA A 249 0.09 -14.53 -15.80
CA ALA A 249 -0.96 -14.27 -14.82
C ALA A 249 -1.06 -12.77 -14.51
N ALA A 250 -2.28 -12.26 -14.45
CA ALA A 250 -2.56 -10.90 -14.00
C ALA A 250 -2.12 -10.69 -12.54
N CYS A 251 -1.51 -9.55 -12.22
CA CYS A 251 -0.99 -9.31 -10.88
C CYS A 251 -1.16 -7.88 -10.35
N ILE A 252 -1.12 -7.74 -9.03
CA ILE A 252 -0.93 -6.47 -8.33
C ILE A 252 0.54 -6.32 -7.99
N ASN A 253 1.11 -5.16 -8.35
CA ASN A 253 2.51 -4.85 -8.09
C ASN A 253 2.80 -4.74 -6.58
N PRO A 254 3.99 -5.16 -6.13
CA PRO A 254 4.37 -5.11 -4.72
C PRO A 254 4.28 -3.70 -4.10
N GLN A 255 4.65 -2.67 -4.86
CA GLN A 255 4.59 -1.28 -4.43
C GLN A 255 3.16 -0.84 -4.14
N LYS A 256 2.18 -1.33 -4.93
CA LYS A 256 0.76 -1.03 -4.77
C LYS A 256 0.16 -1.75 -3.55
N ILE A 257 0.64 -2.95 -3.24
CA ILE A 257 0.31 -3.67 -1.99
C ILE A 257 0.90 -2.92 -0.79
N GLY A 258 2.20 -2.61 -0.83
CA GLY A 258 2.87 -1.88 0.25
C GLY A 258 2.24 -0.52 0.51
N ALA A 259 1.86 0.21 -0.53
CA ALA A 259 1.12 1.46 -0.43
C ALA A 259 -0.22 1.31 0.29
N ALA A 260 -0.93 0.19 0.08
CA ALA A 260 -2.19 -0.09 0.75
C ALA A 260 -1.99 -0.48 2.22
N LEU A 261 -1.00 -1.33 2.52
CA LEU A 261 -0.68 -1.71 3.90
C LEU A 261 -0.26 -0.48 4.74
N GLN A 262 0.44 0.47 4.12
CA GLN A 262 0.90 1.72 4.74
C GLN A 262 -0.17 2.82 4.83
N LYS A 263 -1.45 2.55 4.48
CA LYS A 263 -2.56 3.48 4.74
C LYS A 263 -2.94 3.47 6.22
N ILE A 264 -2.12 4.14 7.04
CA ILE A 264 -2.21 4.10 8.50
C ILE A 264 -2.07 5.48 9.16
N ASP A 265 -1.76 6.53 8.41
CA ASP A 265 -1.53 7.87 8.96
C ASP A 265 -2.86 8.62 9.08
N ASP A 266 -3.49 8.55 10.24
CA ASP A 266 -4.59 9.43 10.67
C ASP A 266 -4.14 10.38 11.79
N TRP A 267 -2.83 10.49 12.04
CA TRP A 267 -2.25 11.41 13.04
C TRP A 267 -1.99 12.82 12.48
N TRP A 268 -2.51 13.15 11.29
CA TRP A 268 -2.23 14.42 10.60
C TRP A 268 -3.14 15.55 11.07
N ALA A 269 -4.27 15.22 11.70
CA ALA A 269 -5.16 16.16 12.37
C ALA A 269 -5.92 15.44 13.49
N ASN A 270 -6.47 16.17 14.46
CA ASN A 270 -7.28 15.60 15.54
C ASN A 270 -8.63 15.06 15.03
N ASP A 271 -9.13 15.64 13.94
CA ASP A 271 -10.38 15.30 13.26
C ASP A 271 -10.11 14.60 11.91
N ALA A 272 -9.00 13.86 11.80
CA ALA A 272 -8.65 13.13 10.61
C ALA A 272 -9.80 12.21 10.17
N ASP A 273 -10.31 12.47 8.96
CA ASP A 273 -11.47 11.78 8.39
C ASP A 273 -11.09 10.46 7.71
N LEU A 274 -9.82 10.31 7.33
CA LEU A 274 -9.30 9.12 6.66
C LEU A 274 -7.82 8.86 6.96
N PRO A 275 -7.40 7.58 7.00
CA PRO A 275 -5.99 7.23 7.08
C PRO A 275 -5.31 7.41 5.72
N LEU A 276 -4.26 8.22 5.70
CA LEU A 276 -3.40 8.42 4.55
C LEU A 276 -2.37 7.31 4.44
N ARG A 277 -1.88 7.10 3.21
CA ARG A 277 -0.62 6.39 3.03
C ARG A 277 0.48 7.20 3.68
N VAL A 278 1.26 6.57 4.55
CA VAL A 278 2.46 7.14 5.14
C VAL A 278 3.37 7.72 4.06
N HIS A 279 3.58 9.03 4.12
CA HIS A 279 4.31 9.79 3.12
C HIS A 279 4.94 11.00 3.80
N GLU A 280 6.13 11.41 3.34
CA GLU A 280 6.97 12.44 3.94
C GLU A 280 6.23 13.79 4.09
N TYR A 281 5.31 14.06 3.17
CA TYR A 281 4.48 15.27 3.11
C TYR A 281 2.97 15.01 3.25
N GLY A 282 2.56 13.79 3.64
CA GLY A 282 1.14 13.43 3.77
C GLY A 282 0.33 13.63 2.48
N ALA A 283 0.80 13.08 1.36
CA ALA A 283 0.16 13.29 0.06
C ALA A 283 -1.18 12.56 -0.04
N ASN A 284 -2.26 13.31 -0.29
CA ASN A 284 -3.57 12.80 -0.65
C ASN A 284 -3.75 12.95 -2.18
N HIS A 285 -3.61 11.83 -2.90
CA HIS A 285 -3.74 11.80 -4.35
C HIS A 285 -5.17 12.05 -4.85
N GLU A 286 -6.19 11.73 -4.05
CA GLU A 286 -7.59 11.91 -4.45
C GLU A 286 -8.01 13.38 -4.40
N ALA A 287 -7.56 14.10 -3.36
CA ALA A 287 -7.79 15.53 -3.21
C ALA A 287 -6.68 16.41 -3.83
N LEU A 288 -5.63 15.79 -4.40
CA LEU A 288 -4.44 16.46 -4.94
C LEU A 288 -3.81 17.50 -3.97
N THR A 289 -3.74 17.14 -2.68
CA THR A 289 -3.22 18.03 -1.63
C THR A 289 -2.18 17.33 -0.75
N ALA A 290 -1.36 18.11 -0.05
CA ALA A 290 -0.39 17.64 0.93
C ALA A 290 -0.87 18.05 2.34
N LEU A 291 -1.38 17.09 3.11
CA LEU A 291 -1.96 17.34 4.44
C LEU A 291 -0.91 17.63 5.51
N ARG A 292 0.33 17.17 5.29
CA ARG A 292 1.50 17.54 6.10
C ARG A 292 2.41 18.44 5.28
N HIS A 293 1.87 19.55 4.77
CA HIS A 293 2.65 20.50 3.97
C HIS A 293 3.77 21.14 4.80
N PRO A 294 4.99 21.36 4.27
CA PRO A 294 6.12 21.91 5.05
C PRO A 294 5.84 23.25 5.76
N ALA A 295 4.93 24.06 5.23
CA ALA A 295 4.49 25.31 5.86
C ALA A 295 3.83 25.10 7.25
N THR A 296 3.30 23.91 7.52
CA THR A 296 2.71 23.55 8.82
C THR A 296 3.74 23.11 9.85
N GLY A 297 4.96 22.75 9.43
CA GLY A 297 6.00 22.17 10.29
C GLY A 297 5.68 20.77 10.80
N GLN A 298 4.64 20.10 10.25
CA GLN A 298 4.18 18.76 10.64
C GLN A 298 4.60 17.66 9.64
N ASP A 299 5.43 17.99 8.65
CA ASP A 299 6.02 17.01 7.73
C ASP A 299 7.15 16.22 8.38
N PHE A 300 7.56 15.16 7.69
CA PHE A 300 8.59 14.25 8.18
C PHE A 300 9.91 14.95 8.49
N TYR A 301 10.38 15.89 7.66
CA TYR A 301 11.69 16.49 7.83
C TYR A 301 11.72 17.46 9.02
N HIS A 302 10.67 18.25 9.23
CA HIS A 302 10.56 19.08 10.43
C HIS A 302 10.50 18.21 11.70
N LEU A 303 9.69 17.14 11.71
CA LEU A 303 9.61 16.23 12.85
C LEU A 303 10.93 15.49 13.10
N LEU A 304 11.66 15.13 12.05
CA LEU A 304 12.98 14.50 12.16
C LEU A 304 13.99 15.41 12.88
N THR A 305 13.94 16.74 12.67
CA THR A 305 14.82 17.66 13.42
C THR A 305 14.56 17.69 14.93
N LYS A 306 13.34 17.29 15.34
CA LYS A 306 12.90 17.19 16.74
C LYS A 306 13.20 15.82 17.38
N ALA A 307 13.86 14.88 16.68
CA ALA A 307 14.05 13.52 17.19
C ALA A 307 14.80 13.46 18.54
N GLU A 308 15.77 14.34 18.79
CA GLU A 308 16.44 14.45 20.11
C GLU A 308 15.44 14.79 21.23
N GLN A 309 14.49 15.69 20.96
CA GLN A 309 13.45 16.05 21.93
C GLN A 309 12.51 14.87 22.17
N PHE A 310 12.14 14.15 21.11
CA PHE A 310 11.35 12.93 21.24
C PHE A 310 12.07 11.88 22.08
N VAL A 311 13.37 11.64 21.87
CA VAL A 311 14.15 10.72 22.73
C VAL A 311 14.04 11.10 24.20
N THR A 312 14.31 12.36 24.55
CA THR A 312 14.22 12.82 25.95
C THR A 312 12.81 12.66 26.54
N VAL A 313 11.76 12.96 25.77
CA VAL A 313 10.37 12.81 26.21
C VAL A 313 10.02 11.32 26.42
N LEU A 314 10.45 10.44 25.52
CA LEU A 314 10.21 9.00 25.64
C LEU A 314 10.97 8.41 26.83
N GLU A 315 12.23 8.77 27.03
CA GLU A 315 13.04 8.29 28.16
C GLU A 315 12.52 8.77 29.52
N SER A 316 11.97 9.99 29.58
CA SER A 316 11.33 10.51 30.81
C SER A 316 9.95 9.91 31.09
N SER A 317 9.37 9.21 30.12
CA SER A 317 8.06 8.55 30.24
C SER A 317 8.17 7.09 30.71
N GLU A 318 9.32 6.66 31.24
CA GLU A 318 9.53 5.32 31.79
C GLU A 318 8.68 5.10 33.07
N GLY A 319 7.46 4.57 32.89
CA GLY A 319 6.51 4.32 33.98
C GLY A 319 5.23 3.54 33.64
N GLY A 320 4.97 3.25 32.36
CA GLY A 320 3.87 2.39 31.90
C GLY A 320 2.50 3.10 31.81
N GLY A 321 1.91 3.10 30.61
CA GLY A 321 0.54 3.59 30.35
C GLY A 321 0.43 4.96 29.65
N VAL A 322 1.55 5.58 29.25
CA VAL A 322 1.52 6.84 28.49
C VAL A 322 1.25 6.55 27.03
N GLU A 323 0.17 7.14 26.50
CA GLU A 323 -0.12 7.15 25.06
C GLU A 323 0.96 7.96 24.34
N LEU A 324 1.60 7.35 23.35
CA LEU A 324 2.68 7.99 22.61
C LEU A 324 2.12 9.06 21.67
N PRO A 325 2.83 10.19 21.48
CA PRO A 325 2.36 11.22 20.57
C PRO A 325 2.22 10.70 19.13
N GLY A 326 1.13 11.08 18.46
CA GLY A 326 0.88 10.72 17.05
C GLY A 326 2.01 11.12 16.10
N GLU A 327 2.73 12.20 16.40
CA GLU A 327 3.89 12.62 15.59
C GLU A 327 5.04 11.60 15.64
N VAL A 328 5.24 10.94 16.80
CA VAL A 328 6.25 9.90 16.96
C VAL A 328 5.84 8.65 16.19
N HIS A 329 4.56 8.27 16.25
CA HIS A 329 4.04 7.16 15.43
C HIS A 329 4.20 7.42 13.93
N TYR A 330 3.84 8.62 13.47
CA TYR A 330 4.03 9.02 12.08
C TYR A 330 5.51 9.00 11.67
N LEU A 331 6.40 9.58 12.50
CA LEU A 331 7.84 9.61 12.23
C LEU A 331 8.38 8.17 12.07
N MET A 332 8.08 7.29 13.03
CA MET A 332 8.49 5.89 13.00
C MET A 332 7.88 5.13 11.83
N ALA A 333 6.62 5.41 11.46
CA ALA A 333 5.98 4.80 10.30
C ALA A 333 6.69 5.16 8.98
N VAL A 334 7.19 6.40 8.84
CA VAL A 334 8.00 6.80 7.66
C VAL A 334 9.34 6.05 7.65
N LEU A 335 9.98 5.84 8.81
CA LEU A 335 11.21 5.04 8.90
C LEU A 335 10.97 3.56 8.55
N VAL A 336 9.85 2.98 9.00
CA VAL A 336 9.40 1.62 8.64
C VAL A 336 9.14 1.48 7.14
N LYS A 337 8.52 2.49 6.51
CA LYS A 337 8.35 2.55 5.05
C LYS A 337 9.72 2.53 4.35
N GLY A 338 10.72 3.19 4.92
CA GLY A 338 12.05 3.33 4.35
C GLY A 338 12.10 4.38 3.24
N GLY A 339 13.31 4.78 2.87
CA GLY A 339 13.51 5.86 1.90
C GLY A 339 14.90 6.47 1.94
N LEU A 340 15.12 7.42 1.05
CA LEU A 340 16.30 8.27 0.99
C LEU A 340 15.92 9.63 1.58
N PHE A 341 16.45 9.96 2.76
CA PHE A 341 16.14 11.17 3.53
C PHE A 341 17.31 12.16 3.49
N GLN A 342 17.96 12.25 2.34
CA GLN A 342 19.13 13.10 2.14
C GLN A 342 18.74 14.54 1.80
N LYS A 343 19.47 15.51 2.36
CA LYS A 343 19.38 16.91 1.96
C LYS A 343 20.05 17.06 0.58
N GLY A 344 19.25 17.08 -0.48
CA GLY A 344 19.74 17.35 -1.83
C GLY A 344 20.38 18.74 -1.91
N LYS A 345 21.39 18.91 -2.77
CA LYS A 345 21.75 20.26 -3.25
C LYS A 345 20.56 20.74 -4.08
N GLY A 346 19.85 21.76 -3.61
CA GLY A 346 18.77 22.38 -4.37
C GLY A 346 19.26 22.67 -5.78
N ARG A 347 18.48 22.25 -6.78
CA ARG A 347 18.72 22.64 -8.17
C ARG A 347 18.30 24.09 -8.38
#